data_AF-A0AAD6ANS9-F1
#
_entry.id   AF-A0AAD6ANS9-F1
#
_cell.length_a   1.000
_cell.length_b   1.000
_cell.length_c   1.000
_cell.angle_alpha   90.00
_cell.angle_beta   90.00
_cell.angle_gamma   90.00
#
_symmetry.space_group_name_H-M   'P 1'
#
loop_
_entity.id
_entity.type
_entity.pdbx_description
1 polymer ?
#
loop_
_entity_poly.entity_id
_entity_poly.type
_entity_poly.pdbx_seq_one_letter_code
_entity_poly.pdbx_strand_id
1 'polypeptide(L)'
;MEGFHSLREGEAVDFTFKKSSRGLESVRVTGPNGAPCLGSESRPKRSRGSRGDRCYNCGALGHHAKQCQLPPQPKKCHICQRLNHMVSSCPIRAQQHQSTAEEEEHHPL
;
A
#
# COMPACT_ATOMS: atom_id res chain seq x y z
N MET A 1 -4.98 -0.28 16.11
CA MET A 1 -4.81 1.19 16.19
C MET A 1 -6.18 1.76 15.88
N GLU A 2 -6.91 2.19 16.91
CA GLU A 2 -8.20 2.86 16.73
C GLU A 2 -7.94 4.29 16.28
N GLY A 3 -8.47 4.67 15.11
CA GLY A 3 -8.28 5.99 14.53
C GLY A 3 -8.53 6.02 13.03
N PHE A 4 -8.92 7.19 12.54
CA PHE A 4 -9.02 7.50 11.11
C PHE A 4 -7.60 7.74 10.55
N HIS A 5 -7.34 7.26 9.33
CA HIS A 5 -6.03 7.37 8.68
C HIS A 5 -5.97 8.48 7.62
N SER A 6 -7.12 9.06 7.27
CA SER A 6 -7.26 10.14 6.30
C SER A 6 -8.55 10.91 6.56
N LEU A 7 -8.59 12.15 6.09
CA LEU A 7 -9.77 13.00 6.01
C LEU A 7 -10.01 13.36 4.54
N ARG A 8 -11.26 13.55 4.13
CA ARG A 8 -11.53 14.19 2.83
C ARG A 8 -11.36 15.69 2.93
N GLU A 9 -11.03 16.33 1.82
CA GLU A 9 -11.03 17.80 1.76
C GLU A 9 -12.46 18.31 1.98
N GLY A 10 -12.61 19.30 2.85
CA GLY A 10 -13.92 19.83 3.26
C GLY A 10 -14.73 18.93 4.21
N GLU A 11 -14.16 17.85 4.77
CA GLU A 11 -14.84 17.05 5.80
C GLU A 11 -15.06 17.86 7.08
N ALA A 12 -16.31 17.92 7.55
CA ALA A 12 -16.58 18.39 8.89
C ALA A 12 -16.07 17.35 9.91
N VAL A 13 -15.35 17.82 10.93
CA VAL A 13 -14.78 16.96 11.97
C VAL A 13 -14.87 17.62 13.34
N ASP A 14 -14.99 16.79 14.37
CA ASP A 14 -14.75 17.14 15.76
C ASP A 14 -13.33 16.70 16.14
N PHE A 15 -12.57 17.55 16.84
CA PHE A 15 -11.24 17.19 17.30
C PHE A 15 -10.87 17.78 18.65
N THR A 16 -10.03 17.06 19.39
CA THR A 16 -9.37 17.56 20.59
C THR A 16 -7.90 17.79 20.28
N PHE A 17 -7.33 18.91 20.71
CA PHE A 17 -5.92 19.23 20.48
C PHE A 17 -5.16 19.50 21.78
N LYS A 18 -3.84 19.37 21.72
CA LYS A 18 -2.89 19.78 22.77
C LYS A 18 -1.90 20.78 22.19
N LYS A 19 -1.39 21.70 23.02
CA LYS A 19 -0.34 22.63 22.61
C LYS A 19 1.02 21.94 22.74
N SER A 20 1.80 21.96 21.66
CA SER A 20 3.17 21.45 21.61
C SER A 20 4.14 22.57 21.21
N SER A 21 5.45 22.27 21.24
CA SER A 21 6.49 23.16 20.71
C SER A 21 6.36 23.41 19.20
N ARG A 22 5.67 22.53 18.47
CA ARG A 22 5.43 22.65 17.02
C ARG A 22 4.08 23.29 16.67
N GLY A 23 3.30 23.69 17.67
CA GLY A 23 1.94 24.25 17.51
C GLY A 23 0.85 23.34 18.07
N LEU A 24 -0.37 23.49 17.57
CA LEU A 24 -1.51 22.69 18.01
C LEU A 24 -1.45 21.30 17.37
N GLU A 25 -1.42 20.26 18.20
CA GLU A 25 -1.42 18.87 17.77
C GLU A 25 -2.77 18.23 18.10
N SER A 26 -3.43 17.64 17.11
CA SER A 26 -4.64 16.87 17.35
C SER A 26 -4.30 15.57 18.11
N VAL A 27 -5.12 15.28 19.12
CA VAL A 27 -5.02 14.07 19.97
C VAL A 27 -6.08 13.04 19.57
N ARG A 28 -7.26 13.52 19.17
CA ARG A 28 -8.37 12.71 18.65
C ARG A 28 -9.09 13.54 17.60
N VAL A 29 -9.47 12.92 16.50
CA VAL A 29 -10.37 13.51 15.50
C VAL A 29 -11.44 12.47 15.18
N THR A 30 -12.66 12.93 15.05
CA THR A 30 -13.86 12.17 14.71
C THR A 30 -14.69 12.98 13.73
N GLY A 31 -15.66 12.37 13.07
CA GLY A 31 -16.72 13.09 12.39
C GLY A 31 -17.64 13.82 13.38
N PRO A 32 -18.55 14.67 12.87
CA PRO A 32 -19.51 15.40 13.69
C PRO A 32 -20.32 14.46 14.57
N ASN A 33 -20.55 14.85 15.82
CA ASN A 33 -21.25 14.04 16.84
C ASN A 33 -20.54 12.70 17.15
N GLY A 34 -19.23 12.62 16.95
CA GLY A 34 -18.45 11.40 17.22
C GLY A 34 -18.60 10.31 16.16
N ALA A 35 -19.17 10.62 14.99
CA ALA A 35 -19.23 9.70 13.87
C ALA A 35 -17.82 9.29 13.39
N PRO A 36 -17.67 8.16 12.67
CA PRO A 36 -16.42 7.86 11.98
C PRO A 36 -16.15 8.89 10.88
N CYS A 37 -14.87 9.26 10.68
CA CYS A 37 -14.47 10.08 9.55
C CYS A 37 -14.73 9.33 8.22
N LEU A 38 -15.20 10.05 7.21
CA LEU A 38 -15.43 9.54 5.86
C LEU A 38 -14.10 9.13 5.21
N GLY A 39 -13.07 9.97 5.38
CA GLY A 39 -11.76 9.74 4.78
C GLY A 39 -11.74 10.00 3.27
N SER A 40 -10.54 9.98 2.70
CA SER A 40 -10.35 10.21 1.27
C SER A 40 -11.05 9.13 0.42
N GLU A 41 -11.77 9.56 -0.61
CA GLU A 41 -12.56 8.68 -1.50
C GLU A 41 -11.72 7.65 -2.26
N SER A 42 -10.41 7.87 -2.33
CA SER A 42 -9.50 6.97 -3.00
C SER A 42 -8.23 6.81 -2.17
N ARG A 43 -8.26 5.92 -1.19
CA ARG A 43 -7.11 5.03 -1.11
C ARG A 43 -7.28 4.11 -2.32
N PRO A 44 -6.48 4.20 -3.39
CA PRO A 44 -6.45 3.09 -4.32
C PRO A 44 -6.20 1.88 -3.45
N LYS A 45 -7.19 0.97 -3.35
CA LYS A 45 -6.90 -0.40 -2.99
C LYS A 45 -5.74 -0.68 -3.92
N ARG A 46 -4.55 -0.88 -3.36
CA ARG A 46 -3.43 -1.43 -4.12
C ARG A 46 -3.97 -2.78 -4.56
N SER A 47 -4.73 -2.78 -5.64
CA SER A 47 -4.99 -3.91 -6.49
C SER A 47 -3.58 -4.20 -6.92
N ARG A 48 -2.93 -5.06 -6.13
CA ARG A 48 -1.69 -5.71 -6.51
C ARG A 48 -2.13 -6.50 -7.73
N GLY A 49 -2.07 -5.85 -8.89
CA GLY A 49 -2.82 -6.26 -10.07
C GLY A 49 -2.65 -7.75 -10.30
N SER A 50 -3.77 -8.48 -10.31
CA SER A 50 -3.97 -9.89 -10.71
C SER A 50 -2.88 -10.95 -10.39
N ARG A 51 -1.90 -10.66 -9.53
CA ARG A 51 -0.85 -11.59 -9.07
C ARG A 51 -1.19 -12.20 -7.71
N GLY A 52 -2.33 -11.79 -7.13
CA GLY A 52 -2.77 -12.16 -5.79
C GLY A 52 -3.60 -13.42 -5.77
N ASP A 53 -2.97 -14.58 -6.02
CA ASP A 53 -3.25 -15.86 -5.32
C ASP A 53 -2.34 -16.98 -5.82
N ARG A 54 -1.08 -16.63 -6.07
CA ARG A 54 -0.05 -17.59 -6.44
C ARG A 54 0.63 -18.15 -5.18
N CYS A 55 0.72 -19.46 -5.09
CA CYS A 55 1.51 -20.15 -4.09
C CYS A 55 2.98 -19.70 -4.17
N TYR A 56 3.51 -19.14 -3.08
CA TYR A 56 4.90 -18.68 -3.00
C TYR A 56 5.93 -19.82 -3.04
N ASN A 57 5.50 -21.07 -2.84
CA ASN A 57 6.35 -22.26 -2.92
C ASN A 57 6.46 -22.78 -4.36
N CYS A 58 5.33 -23.17 -4.97
CA CYS A 58 5.33 -23.83 -6.27
C CYS A 58 4.98 -22.90 -7.45
N GLY A 59 4.29 -21.79 -7.20
CA GLY A 59 3.86 -20.87 -8.25
C GLY A 59 2.51 -21.19 -8.89
N ALA A 60 1.77 -22.20 -8.41
CA ALA A 60 0.40 -22.50 -8.86
C ALA A 60 -0.63 -21.55 -8.21
N LEU A 61 -1.79 -21.42 -8.83
CA LEU A 61 -2.92 -20.66 -8.28
C LEU A 61 -3.80 -21.55 -7.39
N GLY A 62 -4.72 -20.94 -6.64
CA GLY A 62 -5.77 -21.66 -5.90
C GLY A 62 -5.33 -22.23 -4.54
N HIS A 63 -4.09 -22.01 -4.12
CA HIS A 63 -3.64 -22.27 -2.75
C HIS A 63 -2.49 -21.34 -2.36
N HIS A 64 -2.29 -21.15 -1.05
CA HIS A 64 -1.14 -20.43 -0.52
C HIS A 64 0.00 -21.39 -0.15
N ALA A 65 1.22 -20.88 0.03
CA ALA A 65 2.39 -21.71 0.37
C ALA A 65 2.17 -22.58 1.63
N LYS A 66 1.40 -22.09 2.61
CA LYS A 66 1.00 -22.83 3.82
C LYS A 66 0.13 -24.07 3.54
N GLN A 67 -0.53 -24.13 2.38
CA GLN A 67 -1.38 -25.23 1.91
C GLN A 67 -0.70 -26.04 0.79
N CYS A 68 0.55 -25.72 0.44
CA CYS A 68 1.25 -26.40 -0.64
C CYS A 68 1.69 -27.80 -0.19
N GLN A 69 1.36 -28.82 -0.98
CA GLN A 69 1.73 -30.21 -0.70
C GLN A 69 3.14 -30.57 -1.18
N LEU A 70 3.77 -29.71 -1.99
CA LEU A 70 5.15 -29.91 -2.42
C LEU A 70 6.13 -29.57 -1.29
N PRO A 71 7.30 -30.24 -1.23
CA PRO A 71 8.34 -29.87 -0.29
C PRO A 71 8.77 -28.41 -0.49
N PRO A 72 9.33 -27.76 0.53
CA PRO A 72 9.86 -26.39 0.42
C PRO A 72 10.82 -26.26 -0.77
N GLN A 73 10.47 -25.38 -1.70
CA GLN A 73 11.25 -25.08 -2.89
C GLN A 73 12.18 -23.90 -2.61
N PRO A 74 13.33 -23.81 -3.32
CA PRO A 74 14.19 -22.64 -3.26
C PRO A 74 13.41 -21.34 -3.58
N LYS A 75 13.65 -20.29 -2.78
CA LYS A 75 13.00 -19.00 -2.99
C LYS A 75 13.45 -18.41 -4.34
N LYS A 76 12.48 -18.03 -5.17
CA LYS A 76 12.69 -17.36 -6.46
C LYS A 76 12.11 -15.96 -6.45
N CYS A 77 12.67 -15.09 -7.28
CA CYS A 77 12.12 -13.77 -7.52
C CYS A 77 10.66 -13.86 -8.01
N HIS A 78 9.72 -13.21 -7.32
CA HIS A 78 8.31 -13.24 -7.72
C HIS A 78 7.99 -12.43 -8.99
N ILE A 79 8.97 -11.70 -9.53
CA ILE A 79 8.85 -10.94 -10.78
C ILE A 79 9.40 -11.76 -11.96
N CYS A 80 10.67 -12.15 -11.91
CA CYS A 80 11.34 -12.81 -13.04
C CYS A 80 11.55 -14.32 -12.88
N GLN A 81 11.12 -14.91 -11.75
CA GLN A 81 11.23 -16.33 -11.42
C GLN A 81 12.67 -16.90 -11.30
N ARG A 82 13.71 -16.07 -11.37
CA ARG A 82 15.10 -16.49 -11.16
C ARG A 82 15.40 -16.74 -9.67
N LEU A 83 16.32 -17.67 -9.40
CA LEU A 83 16.74 -18.05 -8.04
C LEU A 83 17.84 -17.17 -7.45
N ASN A 84 18.58 -16.45 -8.29
CA ASN A 84 19.75 -15.68 -7.86
C ASN A 84 19.41 -14.42 -7.03
N HIS A 85 18.17 -13.94 -7.06
CA HIS A 85 17.77 -12.73 -6.35
C HIS A 85 16.31 -12.78 -5.91
N MET A 86 15.96 -11.94 -4.95
CA MET A 86 14.57 -11.67 -4.57
C MET A 86 14.05 -10.40 -5.24
N VAL A 87 12.75 -10.13 -5.11
CA VAL A 87 12.04 -8.96 -5.70
C VAL A 87 12.72 -7.63 -5.38
N SER A 88 13.42 -7.52 -4.25
CA SER A 88 14.17 -6.33 -3.84
C SER A 88 15.36 -6.00 -4.76
N SER A 89 15.99 -7.02 -5.33
CA SER A 89 17.18 -6.88 -6.18
C SER A 89 16.89 -7.36 -7.60
N CYS A 90 15.62 -7.30 -8.02
CA CYS A 90 15.23 -7.74 -9.36
C CYS A 90 15.59 -6.67 -10.40
N PRO A 91 16.46 -6.99 -11.38
CA PRO A 91 16.88 -6.01 -12.39
C PRO A 91 15.72 -5.54 -13.27
N ILE A 92 14.76 -6.43 -13.55
CA ILE A 92 13.54 -6.10 -14.31
C ILE A 92 12.69 -5.07 -13.54
N ARG A 93 12.62 -5.21 -12.21
CA ARG A 93 11.86 -4.29 -11.38
C ARG A 93 12.48 -2.90 -11.34
N ALA A 94 13.82 -2.82 -11.26
CA ALA A 94 14.53 -1.54 -11.26
C ALA A 94 14.26 -0.72 -12.53
N GLN A 95 14.14 -1.39 -13.68
CA GLN A 95 13.83 -0.75 -14.97
C GLN A 95 12.39 -0.21 -15.04
N GLN A 96 11.41 -0.92 -14.46
CA GLN A 96 10.00 -0.50 -14.45
C GLN A 96 9.71 0.75 -13.61
N HIS A 97 10.61 1.14 -12.71
CA HIS A 97 10.42 2.31 -11.85
C HIS A 97 10.97 3.62 -12.44
N GLN A 98 11.66 3.56 -13.58
CA GLN A 98 12.20 4.76 -14.25
C GLN A 98 11.20 5.37 -15.24
N SER A 99 10.20 4.60 -15.68
CA SER A 99 9.25 5.00 -16.73
C SER A 99 8.05 5.82 -16.26
N THR A 100 7.92 6.11 -14.96
CA THR A 100 6.76 6.83 -14.39
C THR A 100 7.14 8.17 -13.77
N ALA A 101 8.30 8.72 -14.12
CA ALA A 101 8.82 9.99 -13.57
C ALA A 101 8.85 11.14 -14.59
N GLU A 102 8.44 10.91 -15.84
CA GLU A 102 8.55 11.90 -16.94
C GLU A 102 7.20 12.44 -17.44
N GLU A 103 6.11 12.26 -16.67
CA GLU A 103 4.75 12.70 -17.06
C GLU A 103 4.06 13.57 -15.98
N GLU A 104 4.82 14.38 -15.24
CA GLU A 104 4.31 15.44 -14.34
C GLU A 104 5.19 16.70 -14.46
N GLU A 105 5.40 17.18 -15.69
CA GLU A 105 6.09 18.46 -15.96
C GLU A 105 5.56 19.06 -17.28
N HIS A 106 4.25 19.06 -17.51
CA HIS A 106 3.63 19.80 -18.63
C HIS A 106 2.13 20.05 -18.43
N HIS A 107 1.75 20.92 -17.50
CA HIS A 107 0.50 21.67 -17.63
C HIS A 107 0.75 23.15 -17.30
N PRO A 108 0.94 24.01 -18.33
CA PRO A 108 1.07 25.44 -18.16
C PRO A 108 -0.27 26.12 -17.85
N LEU A 109 -0.18 27.09 -16.93
CA LEU A 109 -1.07 28.22 -16.61
C LEU A 109 -2.51 27.93 -16.14
#